data_AF-A0A7S4F847-F1
#
_entry.id   AF-A0A7S4F847-F1
#
_cell.length_a   1.000
_cell.length_b   1.000
_cell.length_c   1.000
_cell.angle_alpha   90.00
_cell.angle_beta   90.00
_cell.angle_gamma   90.00
#
_symmetry.space_group_name_H-M   'P 1'
#
loop_
_entity.id
_entity.type
_entity.pdbx_description
1 polymer ?
#
loop_
_entity_poly.entity_id
_entity_poly.type
_entity_poly.pdbx_seq_one_letter_code
_entity_poly.pdbx_strand_id
1 'polypeptide(L)'
;MRASVHPRPCAGHEASSSIELTYAFATGVQRSQHPSEGRPYAAVERRCVYPNDAVGGAAVMLLRLAFRRGLAFRIGDSATTGKSGVVVWAIHQKSRRDGGTTRHGWPDGTYLTRLKHELVLAGIAVETVEAITERAHRAATSGNLEREIASDVEMAQ
;
A
#
# COMPACT_ATOMS: atom_id res chain seq x y z
N MET A 1 4.90 -7.63 -5.48
CA MET A 1 4.30 -7.29 -4.16
C MET A 1 3.77 -8.58 -3.56
N ARG A 2 3.92 -8.82 -2.25
CA ARG A 2 3.40 -10.00 -1.55
C ARG A 2 2.50 -9.57 -0.39
N ALA A 3 1.56 -10.42 -0.01
CA ALA A 3 0.70 -10.22 1.16
C ALA A 3 0.74 -11.44 2.07
N SER A 4 0.71 -11.23 3.38
CA SER A 4 0.62 -12.27 4.40
C SER A 4 -0.31 -11.83 5.54
N VAL A 5 -1.04 -12.78 6.13
CA VAL A 5 -1.91 -12.52 7.29
C VAL A 5 -1.17 -12.89 8.57
N HIS A 6 -1.32 -12.05 9.60
CA HIS A 6 -0.68 -12.22 10.90
C HIS A 6 -1.72 -12.05 12.02
N PRO A 7 -1.68 -12.87 13.08
CA PRO A 7 -2.69 -12.85 14.14
C PRO A 7 -2.70 -11.55 14.95
N ARG A 8 -1.57 -10.81 14.97
CA ARG A 8 -1.46 -9.57 15.74
C ARG A 8 -2.31 -8.46 15.10
N PRO A 9 -3.26 -7.84 15.82
CA PRO A 9 -4.11 -6.78 15.29
C PRO A 9 -3.35 -5.47 15.07
N CYS A 10 -3.97 -4.57 14.32
CA CYS A 10 -3.63 -3.15 14.30
C CYS A 10 -4.38 -2.42 15.43
N ALA A 11 -3.78 -1.38 16.01
CA ALA A 11 -4.44 -0.58 17.04
C ALA A 11 -5.73 0.08 16.51
N GLY A 12 -6.83 0.00 17.27
CA GLY A 12 -8.18 0.41 16.85
C GLY A 12 -8.94 -0.62 15.98
N HIS A 13 -8.35 -1.79 15.76
CA HIS A 13 -8.90 -2.90 14.97
C HIS A 13 -8.65 -4.25 15.67
N GLU A 14 -8.86 -4.30 16.99
CA GLU A 14 -8.49 -5.43 17.84
C GLU A 14 -9.31 -6.71 17.56
N ALA A 15 -10.46 -6.58 16.92
CA ALA A 15 -11.32 -7.70 16.54
C ALA A 15 -10.86 -8.45 15.28
N SER A 16 -9.85 -7.94 14.57
CA SER A 16 -9.33 -8.54 13.34
C SER A 16 -7.83 -8.82 13.41
N SER A 17 -7.36 -9.80 12.63
CA SER A 17 -5.92 -10.00 12.39
C SER A 17 -5.35 -8.84 11.55
N SER A 18 -4.07 -8.90 11.16
CA SER A 18 -3.49 -7.90 10.24
C SER A 18 -3.01 -8.53 8.94
N ILE A 19 -3.03 -7.74 7.86
CA ILE A 19 -2.44 -8.05 6.57
C ILE A 19 -1.15 -7.24 6.46
N GLU A 20 -0.02 -7.92 6.25
CA GLU A 20 1.26 -7.30 5.91
C GLU A 20 1.45 -7.31 4.40
N LEU A 21 1.80 -6.17 3.83
CA LEU A 21 2.18 -6.01 2.43
C LEU A 21 3.69 -5.80 2.34
N THR A 22 4.36 -6.63 1.54
CA THR A 22 5.80 -6.54 1.28
C THR A 22 6.06 -6.15 -0.17
N TYR A 23 6.75 -5.03 -0.36
CA TYR A 23 7.27 -4.58 -1.65
C TYR A 23 8.78 -4.81 -1.65
N ALA A 24 9.27 -5.58 -2.62
CA ALA A 24 10.69 -5.81 -2.81
C ALA A 24 11.10 -5.21 -4.16
N PHE A 25 12.03 -4.27 -4.11
CA PHE A 25 12.65 -3.65 -5.28
C PHE A 25 14.08 -4.15 -5.38
N ALA A 26 14.46 -4.71 -6.53
CA ALA A 26 15.85 -5.00 -6.83
C ALA A 26 16.62 -3.69 -7.07
N THR A 27 17.96 -3.78 -7.10
CA THR A 27 18.76 -2.66 -7.59
C THR A 27 18.48 -2.46 -9.08
N GLY A 28 18.59 -1.23 -9.55
CA GLY A 28 18.43 -0.93 -10.96
C GLY A 28 19.08 0.38 -11.36
N VAL A 29 18.85 0.76 -12.61
CA VAL A 29 19.34 2.01 -13.19
C VAL A 29 18.15 2.94 -13.45
N GLN A 30 18.34 4.21 -13.16
CA GLN A 30 17.37 5.25 -13.40
C GLN A 30 17.18 5.46 -14.90
N ARG A 31 15.93 5.39 -15.37
CA ARG A 31 15.54 5.60 -16.77
C ARG A 31 15.21 7.09 -16.99
N SER A 32 14.91 7.46 -18.23
CA SER A 32 14.58 8.85 -18.60
C SER A 32 13.41 9.47 -17.83
N GLN A 33 12.47 8.65 -17.30
CA GLN A 33 11.40 9.14 -16.43
C GLN A 33 11.83 9.41 -14.98
N HIS A 34 13.07 9.08 -14.59
CA HIS A 34 13.58 9.23 -13.22
C HIS A 34 14.47 10.49 -13.10
N PRO A 35 14.68 11.01 -11.87
CA PRO A 35 15.37 12.28 -11.67
C PRO A 35 16.82 12.35 -12.18
N SER A 36 17.50 11.21 -12.31
CA SER A 36 18.90 11.16 -12.72
C SER A 36 19.16 9.97 -13.63
N GLU A 37 18.77 10.09 -14.90
CA GLU A 37 18.97 9.05 -15.92
C GLU A 37 20.40 8.49 -15.91
N GLY A 38 20.52 7.16 -16.00
CA GLY A 38 21.79 6.44 -15.98
C GLY A 38 22.38 6.21 -14.58
N ARG A 39 21.88 6.86 -13.52
CA ARG A 39 22.36 6.62 -12.15
C ARG A 39 21.75 5.35 -11.55
N PRO A 40 22.48 4.60 -10.71
CA PRO A 40 21.92 3.45 -10.01
C PRO A 40 20.95 3.87 -8.90
N TYR A 41 20.04 2.97 -8.52
CA TYR A 41 19.31 3.00 -7.27
C TYR A 41 19.42 1.65 -6.55
N ALA A 42 19.48 1.70 -5.22
CA ALA A 42 19.69 0.51 -4.39
C ALA A 42 18.41 -0.34 -4.28
N ALA A 43 18.60 -1.64 -4.10
CA ALA A 43 17.53 -2.54 -3.70
C ALA A 43 16.94 -2.10 -2.35
N VAL A 44 15.63 -2.27 -2.17
CA VAL A 44 14.95 -1.97 -0.91
C VAL A 44 13.73 -2.84 -0.72
N GLU A 45 13.50 -3.24 0.51
CA GLU A 45 12.24 -3.84 0.94
C GLU A 45 11.43 -2.82 1.76
N ARG A 46 10.13 -2.76 1.51
CA ARG A 46 9.19 -1.93 2.25
C ARG A 46 8.04 -2.79 2.76
N ARG A 47 7.72 -2.63 4.04
CA ARG A 47 6.62 -3.35 4.69
C ARG A 47 5.55 -2.37 5.13
N CYS A 48 4.31 -2.76 4.88
CA CYS A 48 3.12 -2.02 5.30
C CYS A 48 2.15 -2.97 5.99
N VAL A 49 1.30 -2.44 6.86
CA VAL A 49 0.39 -3.25 7.67
C VAL A 49 -0.98 -2.61 7.76
N TYR A 50 -2.00 -3.45 7.55
CA TYR A 50 -3.40 -3.07 7.45
C TYR A 50 -4.24 -4.03 8.30
N PRO A 51 -5.34 -3.57 8.92
CA PRO A 51 -6.25 -4.48 9.60
C PRO A 51 -6.91 -5.45 8.61
N ASN A 52 -7.16 -6.69 9.03
CA ASN A 52 -7.84 -7.70 8.21
C ASN A 52 -9.35 -7.58 8.35
N ASP A 53 -9.87 -6.42 7.96
CA ASP A 53 -11.29 -6.08 7.97
C ASP A 53 -11.67 -5.27 6.72
N ALA A 54 -12.89 -4.74 6.67
CA ALA A 54 -13.38 -3.97 5.53
C ALA A 54 -12.50 -2.76 5.18
N VAL A 55 -11.96 -2.05 6.19
CA VAL A 55 -11.15 -0.85 5.99
C VAL A 55 -9.78 -1.22 5.43
N GLY A 56 -9.09 -2.17 6.06
CA GLY A 56 -7.77 -2.57 5.61
C GLY A 56 -7.80 -3.41 4.33
N GLY A 57 -8.85 -4.21 4.13
CA GLY A 57 -9.12 -4.93 2.89
C GLY A 57 -9.26 -4.00 1.69
N ALA A 58 -10.09 -2.95 1.83
CA ALA A 58 -10.23 -1.93 0.78
C ALA A 58 -8.89 -1.24 0.48
N ALA A 59 -8.14 -0.85 1.52
CA ALA A 59 -6.83 -0.24 1.37
C ALA A 59 -5.85 -1.15 0.61
N VAL A 60 -5.78 -2.44 0.98
CA VAL A 60 -4.90 -3.43 0.34
C VAL A 60 -5.24 -3.60 -1.14
N MET A 61 -6.51 -3.76 -1.50
CA MET A 61 -6.94 -3.91 -2.90
C MET A 61 -6.63 -2.66 -3.74
N LEU A 62 -6.88 -1.47 -3.18
CA LEU A 62 -6.57 -0.20 -3.83
C LEU A 62 -5.05 -0.01 -4.04
N LEU A 63 -4.23 -0.31 -3.03
CA LEU A 63 -2.78 -0.19 -3.11
C LEU A 63 -2.16 -1.19 -4.09
N ARG A 64 -2.76 -2.37 -4.24
CA ARG A 64 -2.37 -3.33 -5.28
C ARG A 64 -2.64 -2.78 -6.68
N LEU A 65 -3.79 -2.16 -6.89
CA LEU A 65 -4.06 -1.48 -8.17
C LEU A 65 -3.03 -0.37 -8.42
N ALA A 66 -2.77 0.48 -7.43
CA ALA A 66 -1.77 1.53 -7.53
C ALA A 66 -0.38 0.99 -7.84
N PHE A 67 0.04 -0.10 -7.19
CA PHE A 67 1.32 -0.76 -7.44
C PHE A 67 1.40 -1.33 -8.85
N ARG A 68 0.37 -2.04 -9.33
CA ARG A 68 0.31 -2.57 -10.70
C ARG A 68 0.36 -1.48 -11.77
N ARG A 69 -0.17 -0.30 -11.47
CA ARG A 69 -0.12 0.87 -12.37
C ARG A 69 1.16 1.71 -12.22
N GLY A 70 2.12 1.29 -11.39
CA GLY A 70 3.36 2.03 -11.17
C GLY A 70 3.18 3.35 -10.41
N LEU A 71 2.07 3.51 -9.67
CA LEU A 71 1.70 4.74 -8.97
C LEU A 71 2.07 4.75 -7.48
N ALA A 72 2.30 3.57 -6.88
CA ALA A 72 2.52 3.46 -5.43
C ALA A 72 3.89 4.01 -4.97
N PHE A 73 4.89 3.97 -5.86
CA PHE A 73 6.27 4.36 -5.57
C PHE A 73 6.87 5.14 -6.75
N ARG A 74 7.91 5.91 -6.46
CA ARG A 74 8.75 6.57 -7.46
C ARG A 74 10.20 6.61 -7.00
N ILE A 75 11.10 7.01 -7.88
CA ILE A 75 12.47 7.40 -7.48
C ILE A 75 12.47 8.89 -7.15
N GLY A 76 13.11 9.25 -6.03
CA GLY A 76 13.22 10.62 -5.59
C GLY A 76 14.02 10.74 -4.30
N ASP A 77 13.81 11.87 -3.61
CA ASP A 77 14.53 12.19 -2.39
C ASP A 77 13.74 11.77 -1.16
N SER A 78 14.39 11.04 -0.25
CA SER A 78 13.77 10.56 0.98
C SER A 78 13.63 11.69 1.99
N ALA A 79 12.40 12.11 2.27
CA ALA A 79 12.12 13.13 3.29
C ALA A 79 12.61 12.72 4.70
N THR A 80 12.67 11.42 5.00
CA THR A 80 13.08 10.90 6.32
C THR A 80 14.60 10.80 6.48
N THR A 81 15.34 10.53 5.40
CA THR A 81 16.78 10.22 5.49
C THR A 81 17.66 11.19 4.70
N GLY A 82 17.09 12.09 3.91
CA GLY A 82 17.81 13.00 3.02
C GLY A 82 18.49 12.32 1.82
N LYS A 83 18.36 10.99 1.67
CA LYS A 83 18.98 10.25 0.56
C LYS A 83 18.27 10.55 -0.76
N SER A 84 19.03 10.94 -1.77
CA SER A 84 18.54 11.18 -3.14
C SER A 84 18.60 9.94 -4.02
N GLY A 85 17.75 9.90 -5.05
CA GLY A 85 17.76 8.83 -6.06
C GLY A 85 17.35 7.46 -5.51
N VAL A 86 16.50 7.43 -4.47
CA VAL A 86 16.03 6.19 -3.84
C VAL A 86 14.55 5.95 -4.09
N VAL A 87 14.11 4.70 -3.91
CA VAL A 87 12.68 4.36 -3.96
C VAL A 87 11.95 4.98 -2.76
N VAL A 88 11.02 5.87 -3.06
CA VAL A 88 10.18 6.60 -2.10
C VAL A 88 8.70 6.34 -2.35
N TRP A 89 7.89 6.55 -1.31
CA TRP A 89 6.42 6.49 -1.39
C TRP A 89 5.90 7.59 -2.31
N ALA A 90 5.01 7.25 -3.24
CA ALA A 90 4.22 8.21 -4.00
C ALA A 90 2.78 8.30 -3.47
N ILE A 91 2.25 7.19 -2.93
CA ILE A 91 0.98 7.12 -2.20
C ILE A 91 1.28 6.78 -0.73
N HIS A 92 0.59 7.44 0.21
CA HIS A 92 0.82 7.24 1.64
C HIS A 92 0.33 5.85 2.09
N GLN A 93 1.21 5.15 2.82
CA GLN A 93 0.98 3.80 3.31
C GLN A 93 1.23 3.69 4.81
N LYS A 94 0.72 2.62 5.42
CA LYS A 94 0.82 2.36 6.85
C LYS A 94 1.96 1.41 7.14
N SER A 95 3.05 1.89 7.74
CA SER A 95 4.25 1.09 8.03
C SER A 95 4.31 0.55 9.46
N ARG A 96 3.34 0.91 10.31
CA ARG A 96 3.28 0.47 11.71
C ARG A 96 1.89 0.01 12.12
N ARG A 97 1.84 -0.97 13.04
CA ARG A 97 0.58 -1.46 13.64
C ARG A 97 0.01 -0.50 14.67
N ASP A 98 0.83 0.42 15.16
CA ASP A 98 0.50 1.35 16.25
C ASP A 98 1.12 2.75 16.00
N GLY A 99 0.89 3.68 16.93
CA GLY A 99 1.49 5.01 16.92
C GLY A 99 0.74 6.05 16.10
N GLY A 100 -0.43 5.68 15.55
CA GLY A 100 -1.33 6.59 14.85
C GLY A 100 -0.73 7.29 13.64
N THR A 101 -1.41 8.33 13.18
CA THR A 101 -1.06 9.07 11.95
C THR A 101 0.36 9.62 11.98
N THR A 102 0.83 10.12 13.13
CA THR A 102 2.16 10.74 13.29
C THR A 102 3.32 9.75 13.08
N ARG A 103 3.09 8.46 13.30
CA ARG A 103 4.08 7.39 13.10
C ARG A 103 3.77 6.53 11.87
N HIS A 104 2.89 7.00 10.98
CA HIS A 104 2.42 6.26 9.82
C HIS A 104 1.81 4.89 10.19
N GLY A 105 1.13 4.82 11.33
CA GLY A 105 0.51 3.60 11.84
C GLY A 105 -0.95 3.77 12.22
N TRP A 106 -1.46 2.83 13.01
CA TRP A 106 -2.85 2.79 13.48
C TRP A 106 -2.95 3.21 14.97
N PRO A 107 -4.12 3.61 15.49
CA PRO A 107 -5.38 3.85 14.78
C PRO A 107 -5.31 5.10 13.87
N ASP A 108 -6.07 5.08 12.79
CA ASP A 108 -6.24 6.24 11.90
C ASP A 108 -7.56 6.12 11.12
N GLY A 109 -8.63 6.64 11.71
CA GLY A 109 -9.98 6.55 11.13
C GLY A 109 -10.14 7.32 9.81
N THR A 110 -9.18 8.16 9.42
CA THR A 110 -9.24 8.95 8.18
C THR A 110 -8.46 8.34 7.02
N TYR A 111 -7.71 7.26 7.28
CA TYR A 111 -6.73 6.76 6.33
C TYR A 111 -7.35 6.34 5.01
N LEU A 112 -8.43 5.55 5.03
CA LEU A 112 -9.04 5.06 3.80
C LEU A 112 -9.55 6.21 2.93
N THR A 113 -10.19 7.22 3.52
CA THR A 113 -10.65 8.41 2.80
C THR A 113 -9.49 9.15 2.13
N ARG A 114 -8.39 9.37 2.86
CA ARG A 114 -7.20 10.02 2.28
C ARG A 114 -6.56 9.18 1.19
N LEU A 115 -6.45 7.87 1.37
CA LEU A 115 -5.94 6.95 0.36
C LEU A 115 -6.77 7.03 -0.93
N LYS A 116 -8.11 6.99 -0.82
CA LYS A 116 -9.00 7.15 -1.98
C LYS A 116 -8.72 8.45 -2.73
N HIS A 117 -8.62 9.57 -2.01
CA HIS A 117 -8.34 10.88 -2.59
C HIS A 117 -6.97 10.91 -3.30
N GLU A 118 -5.93 10.37 -2.68
CA GLU A 118 -4.59 10.30 -3.29
C GLU A 118 -4.58 9.48 -4.58
N LEU A 119 -5.34 8.38 -4.63
CA LEU A 119 -5.44 7.55 -5.82
C LEU A 119 -6.17 8.25 -6.97
N VAL A 120 -7.22 9.01 -6.67
CA VAL A 120 -7.90 9.83 -7.67
C VAL A 120 -6.98 10.91 -8.21
N LEU A 121 -6.25 11.62 -7.34
CA LEU A 121 -5.25 12.61 -7.75
C LEU A 121 -4.11 12.00 -8.57
N ALA A 122 -3.78 10.72 -8.32
CA ALA A 122 -2.81 9.96 -9.11
C ALA A 122 -3.37 9.40 -10.44
N GLY A 123 -4.63 9.70 -10.77
CA GLY A 123 -5.25 9.35 -12.06
C GLY A 123 -6.05 8.04 -12.07
N ILE A 124 -6.40 7.47 -10.91
CA ILE A 124 -7.37 6.37 -10.84
C ILE A 124 -8.79 6.96 -10.83
N ALA A 125 -9.64 6.52 -11.76
CA ALA A 125 -11.03 6.98 -11.84
C ALA A 125 -11.80 6.76 -10.52
N VAL A 126 -12.65 7.72 -10.15
CA VAL A 126 -13.44 7.69 -8.90
C VAL A 126 -14.30 6.43 -8.83
N GLU A 127 -14.92 6.06 -9.96
CA GLU A 127 -15.77 4.87 -10.08
C GLU A 127 -14.98 3.59 -9.82
N THR A 128 -13.71 3.54 -10.25
CA THR A 128 -12.82 2.40 -9.97
C THR A 128 -12.49 2.31 -8.48
N VAL A 129 -12.22 3.45 -7.83
CA VAL A 129 -11.92 3.51 -6.40
C VAL A 129 -13.12 3.06 -5.57
N GLU A 130 -14.32 3.54 -5.89
CA GLU A 130 -15.54 3.16 -5.18
C GLU A 130 -15.91 1.70 -5.43
N ALA A 131 -15.86 1.22 -6.68
CA ALA A 131 -16.15 -0.18 -6.99
C ALA A 131 -15.24 -1.17 -6.25
N ILE A 132 -13.94 -0.87 -6.14
CA ILE A 132 -13.00 -1.69 -5.36
C ILE A 132 -13.35 -1.64 -3.86
N THR A 133 -13.70 -0.46 -3.35
CA THR A 133 -14.02 -0.29 -1.93
C THR A 133 -15.27 -1.07 -1.54
N GLU A 134 -16.31 -1.03 -2.37
CA GLU A 134 -17.53 -1.80 -2.15
C GLU A 134 -17.28 -3.30 -2.25
N ARG A 135 -16.47 -3.74 -3.21
CA ARG A 135 -16.08 -5.14 -3.35
C ARG A 135 -15.38 -5.65 -2.09
N ALA A 136 -14.44 -4.87 -1.55
CA ALA A 136 -13.76 -5.19 -0.30
C ALA A 136 -14.72 -5.29 0.89
N HIS A 137 -15.68 -4.36 1.00
CA HIS A 137 -16.72 -4.42 2.04
C HIS A 137 -17.54 -5.69 1.94
N ARG A 138 -18.05 -6.02 0.74
CA ARG A 138 -18.83 -7.26 0.53
C ARG A 138 -18.03 -8.51 0.87
N ALA A 139 -16.75 -8.55 0.51
CA ALA A 139 -15.86 -9.66 0.82
C ALA A 139 -15.63 -9.80 2.33
N ALA A 140 -15.43 -8.69 3.05
CA ALA A 140 -15.28 -8.69 4.50
C ALA A 140 -16.54 -9.19 5.21
N THR A 141 -17.72 -8.71 4.83
CA THR A 141 -19.00 -9.15 5.40
C THR A 141 -19.28 -10.64 5.13
N SER A 142 -18.82 -11.14 3.98
CA SER A 142 -19.04 -12.53 3.57
C SER A 142 -17.93 -13.50 4.04
N GLY A 143 -16.95 -13.03 4.83
CA GLY A 143 -15.83 -13.85 5.30
C GLY A 143 -14.86 -14.31 4.20
N ASN A 144 -14.90 -13.68 3.02
CA ASN A 144 -14.12 -14.06 1.83
C ASN A 144 -12.93 -13.13 1.57
N LEU A 145 -12.66 -12.16 2.46
CA LEU A 145 -11.63 -11.14 2.24
C LEU A 145 -10.24 -11.73 2.00
N GLU A 146 -9.82 -12.72 2.78
CA GLU A 146 -8.50 -13.34 2.61
C GLU A 146 -8.37 -14.04 1.26
N ARG A 147 -9.44 -14.65 0.75
CA ARG A 147 -9.44 -15.29 -0.57
C ARG A 147 -9.29 -14.26 -1.68
N GLU A 148 -10.00 -13.13 -1.59
CA GLU A 148 -9.86 -11.99 -2.52
C GLU A 148 -8.45 -11.41 -2.48
N ILE A 149 -7.87 -11.31 -1.29
CA ILE A 149 -6.48 -10.87 -1.13
C ILE A 149 -5.52 -11.94 -1.69
N ALA A 150 -5.80 -13.22 -1.59
CA ALA A 150 -4.91 -14.25 -2.15
C ALA A 150 -4.99 -14.35 -3.68
N SER A 151 -6.18 -14.19 -4.29
CA SER A 151 -6.38 -14.43 -5.73
C SER A 151 -5.66 -13.45 -6.66
N ASP A 152 -5.28 -12.28 -6.16
CA ASP A 152 -4.56 -11.26 -6.96
C ASP A 152 -3.02 -11.35 -6.82
N VAL A 153 -2.48 -12.37 -6.12
CA VAL A 153 -1.04 -12.49 -5.79
C VAL A 153 -0.18 -13.01 -6.96
N GLU A 154 -0.78 -13.56 -8.01
CA GLU A 154 -0.05 -14.26 -9.09
C GLU A 154 0.51 -13.39 -10.22
N MET A 155 0.36 -12.06 -10.21
CA MET A 155 0.70 -11.23 -11.37
C MET A 155 1.66 -10.08 -11.03
N ALA A 156 2.97 -10.37 -11.00
CA ALA A 156 4.05 -9.44 -11.39
C ALA A 156 5.44 -10.07 -11.16
N GLN A 157 6.04 -10.60 -12.23
CA GLN A 157 7.49 -10.57 -12.45
C GLN A 157 7.78 -9.53 -13.52
#